data_AF-A0A2J8XNQ6-F1
#
_entry.id   AF-A0A2J8XNQ6-F1
#
_cell.length_a   1.000
_cell.length_b   1.000
_cell.length_c   1.000
_cell.angle_alpha   90.00
_cell.angle_beta   90.00
_cell.angle_gamma   90.00
#
_symmetry.space_group_name_H-M   'P 1'
#
loop_
_entity.id
_entity.type
_entity.pdbx_description
1 polymer ?
#
loop_
_entity_poly.entity_id
_entity_poly.type
_entity_poly.pdbx_seq_one_letter_code
_entity_poly.pdbx_strand_id
1 'polypeptide(L)'
;MMEIFFETKDVFQLKDLEKIAPKEKGITAMSVKEVLQSLVDDGMVDCERIGTSNYYWAFPSKALHARKHKLEVLESQLSEGSQKHASLQKSIEKAKIGRCET
;
A
#
# COMPACT_ATOMS: atom_id res chain seq x y z
N MET A 1 -6.88 -6.64 -15.17
CA MET A 1 -5.60 -5.89 -15.18
C MET A 1 -4.55 -6.59 -14.33
N MET A 2 -4.77 -6.79 -13.02
CA MET A 2 -3.81 -7.49 -12.13
C MET A 2 -3.46 -8.93 -12.56
N GLU A 3 -4.45 -9.68 -13.04
CA GLU A 3 -4.22 -11.04 -13.55
C GLU A 3 -3.21 -11.09 -14.70
N ILE A 4 -3.16 -10.07 -15.56
CA ILE A 4 -2.18 -10.00 -16.66
C ILE A 4 -0.77 -10.02 -16.07
N PHE A 5 -0.49 -9.20 -15.05
CA PHE A 5 0.81 -9.17 -14.40
C PHE A 5 1.15 -10.47 -13.67
N PHE A 6 0.16 -11.14 -13.06
CA PHE A 6 0.40 -12.35 -12.26
C PHE A 6 0.50 -13.63 -13.08
N GLU A 7 -0.22 -13.71 -14.20
CA GLU A 7 -0.19 -14.84 -15.13
C GLU A 7 1.08 -14.80 -15.98
N THR A 8 1.42 -13.64 -16.55
CA THR A 8 2.61 -13.53 -17.42
C THR A 8 3.90 -13.40 -16.62
N LYS A 9 3.84 -12.81 -15.41
CA LYS A 9 5.01 -12.48 -14.57
C LYS A 9 6.05 -11.66 -15.31
N ASP A 10 5.58 -10.76 -16.18
CA ASP A 10 6.42 -9.97 -17.08
C ASP A 10 6.30 -8.46 -16.79
N VAL A 11 7.18 -7.68 -17.43
CA VAL A 11 7.24 -6.22 -17.36
C VAL A 11 6.65 -5.63 -18.63
N PHE A 12 5.76 -4.65 -18.48
CA PHE A 12 5.04 -4.07 -19.61
C PHE A 12 5.27 -2.58 -19.74
N GLN A 13 5.22 -2.07 -20.98
CA GLN A 13 5.03 -0.65 -21.23
C GLN A 13 3.54 -0.34 -21.38
N LEU A 14 3.16 0.93 -21.22
CA LEU A 14 1.76 1.35 -21.37
C LEU A 14 1.16 0.91 -22.72
N LYS A 15 1.90 1.07 -23.81
CA LYS A 15 1.48 0.69 -25.17
C LYS A 15 1.20 -0.81 -25.33
N ASP A 16 1.84 -1.65 -24.52
CA ASP A 16 1.65 -3.10 -24.56
C ASP A 16 0.39 -3.46 -23.78
N LEU A 17 0.19 -2.85 -22.61
CA LEU A 17 -1.02 -2.99 -21.80
C LEU A 17 -2.26 -2.49 -22.55
N GLU A 18 -2.16 -1.39 -23.31
CA GLU A 18 -3.26 -0.87 -24.15
C GLU A 18 -3.68 -1.85 -25.26
N LYS A 19 -2.84 -2.81 -25.64
CA LYS A 19 -3.17 -3.87 -26.61
C LYS A 19 -3.69 -5.14 -25.94
N ILE A 20 -3.04 -5.56 -24.85
CA ILE A 20 -3.32 -6.82 -24.17
C ILE A 20 -4.60 -6.71 -23.34
N ALA A 21 -4.79 -5.60 -22.61
CA ALA A 21 -5.90 -5.44 -21.68
C ALA A 21 -7.30 -5.47 -22.34
N PRO A 22 -7.53 -4.83 -23.51
CA PRO A 22 -8.80 -4.97 -24.22
C PRO A 22 -9.00 -6.37 -24.78
N LYS A 23 -7.92 -6.99 -25.29
CA LYS A 23 -7.97 -8.28 -25.97
C LYS A 23 -8.24 -9.43 -25.01
N GLU A 24 -7.58 -9.46 -23.86
CA GLU A 24 -7.63 -10.60 -22.93
C GLU A 24 -8.67 -10.43 -21.83
N LYS A 25 -8.88 -9.20 -21.36
CA LYS A 25 -9.72 -8.93 -20.18
C LYS A 25 -10.89 -7.98 -20.48
N GLY A 26 -11.11 -7.62 -21.75
CA GLY A 26 -12.24 -6.79 -22.16
C GLY A 26 -12.21 -5.35 -21.64
N ILE A 27 -11.05 -4.87 -21.17
CA ILE A 27 -10.91 -3.51 -20.63
C ILE A 27 -10.92 -2.52 -21.80
N THR A 28 -11.84 -1.55 -21.80
CA THR A 28 -11.89 -0.52 -22.84
C THR A 28 -10.53 0.18 -22.94
N ALA A 29 -9.94 0.25 -24.14
CA ALA A 29 -8.60 0.82 -24.36
C ALA A 29 -8.42 2.21 -23.72
N MET A 30 -9.44 3.06 -23.82
CA MET A 30 -9.46 4.41 -23.22
C MET A 30 -9.33 4.42 -21.69
N SER A 31 -9.71 3.33 -21.02
CA SER A 31 -9.69 3.19 -19.56
C SER A 31 -8.44 2.50 -19.02
N VAL A 32 -7.62 1.87 -19.89
CA VAL A 32 -6.44 1.10 -19.46
C VAL A 32 -5.48 1.97 -18.66
N LYS A 33 -5.24 3.20 -19.12
CA LYS A 33 -4.37 4.15 -18.44
C LYS A 33 -4.89 4.54 -17.05
N GLU A 34 -6.19 4.85 -16.92
CA GLU A 34 -6.79 5.22 -15.63
C GLU A 34 -6.78 4.05 -14.65
N VAL A 35 -7.13 2.84 -15.12
CA VAL A 35 -7.10 1.63 -14.30
C VAL A 35 -5.67 1.30 -13.86
N LEU A 36 -4.69 1.41 -14.76
CA LEU A 36 -3.29 1.20 -14.43
C LEU A 36 -2.80 2.21 -13.40
N GLN A 37 -3.15 3.50 -13.57
CA GLN A 37 -2.77 4.54 -12.63
C GLN A 37 -3.37 4.28 -11.24
N SER A 38 -4.66 3.94 -11.16
CA SER A 38 -5.29 3.59 -9.88
C SER A 38 -4.58 2.43 -9.18
N LEU A 39 -4.13 1.41 -9.92
CA LEU A 39 -3.39 0.29 -9.34
C LEU A 39 -1.98 0.65 -8.87
N VAL A 40 -1.34 1.60 -9.54
CA VAL A 40 -0.05 2.16 -9.11
C VAL A 40 -0.24 3.00 -7.84
N ASP A 41 -1.29 3.81 -7.80
CA ASP A 41 -1.63 4.66 -6.66
C ASP A 41 -1.98 3.82 -5.41
N ASP A 42 -2.66 2.69 -5.61
CA ASP A 42 -2.94 1.68 -4.56
C ASP A 42 -1.71 0.84 -4.18
N GLY A 43 -0.56 1.05 -4.83
CA GLY A 43 0.69 0.32 -4.60
C GLY A 43 0.69 -1.14 -5.07
N MET A 44 -0.34 -1.56 -5.80
CA MET A 44 -0.50 -2.92 -6.29
C MET A 44 0.37 -3.22 -7.51
N VAL A 45 0.62 -2.22 -8.35
CA VAL A 45 1.52 -2.27 -9.51
C VAL A 45 2.70 -1.34 -9.26
N ASP A 46 3.91 -1.82 -9.51
CA ASP A 46 5.12 -0.99 -9.54
C ASP A 46 5.23 -0.26 -10.88
N CYS A 47 5.75 0.95 -10.82
CA CYS A 47 5.98 1.82 -11.94
C CYS A 47 7.38 2.42 -11.80
N GLU A 48 8.23 2.22 -12.79
CA GLU A 48 9.55 2.85 -12.84
C GLU A 48 9.85 3.43 -14.21
N ARG A 49 10.45 4.62 -14.21
CA ARG A 49 10.88 5.29 -15.44
C ARG A 49 12.34 4.96 -15.73
N ILE A 50 12.56 4.31 -16.87
CA ILE A 50 13.90 4.01 -17.39
C ILE A 50 14.06 4.75 -18.72
N GLY A 51 14.95 5.74 -18.73
CA GLY A 51 15.11 6.66 -19.86
C GLY A 51 13.85 7.48 -20.12
N THR A 52 13.26 7.33 -21.30
CA THR A 52 12.04 8.04 -21.72
C THR A 52 10.75 7.25 -21.49
N SER A 53 10.84 6.00 -21.03
CA SER A 53 9.69 5.08 -20.94
C SER A 53 9.38 4.69 -19.50
N ASN A 54 8.09 4.52 -19.21
CA ASN A 54 7.61 3.92 -17.96
C ASN A 54 7.41 2.42 -18.14
N TYR A 55 7.84 1.66 -17.14
CA TYR A 55 7.73 0.22 -17.07
C TYR A 55 6.86 -0.15 -15.88
N TYR A 56 5.97 -1.12 -16.08
CA TYR A 56 4.98 -1.56 -15.12
C TYR A 56 5.11 -3.05 -14.86
N TRP A 57 5.10 -3.45 -13.59
CA TRP A 57 5.11 -4.86 -13.20
C TRP A 57 4.43 -5.05 -11.85
N ALA A 58 4.09 -6.30 -11.51
CA ALA A 58 3.59 -6.62 -10.18
C ALA A 58 4.02 -8.01 -9.76
N PHE A 59 4.48 -8.15 -8.52
CA PHE A 59 4.78 -9.45 -7.93
C PHE A 59 3.58 -9.99 -7.14
N PRO A 60 3.19 -11.26 -7.32
CA PRO A 60 2.09 -11.86 -6.54
C PRO A 60 2.30 -11.77 -5.02
N SER A 61 3.57 -11.81 -4.58
CA SER A 61 3.96 -11.72 -3.16
C SER A 61 3.87 -10.30 -2.59
N LYS A 62 3.77 -9.27 -3.43
CA LYS A 62 3.85 -7.87 -2.99
C LYS A 62 2.66 -7.46 -2.13
N ALA A 63 1.44 -7.83 -2.53
CA ALA A 63 0.23 -7.54 -1.76
C ALA A 63 0.28 -8.16 -0.35
N LEU A 64 0.83 -9.38 -0.24
CA LEU A 64 1.01 -10.06 1.04
C LEU A 64 2.06 -9.36 1.89
N HIS A 65 3.20 -8.99 1.33
CA HIS A 65 4.25 -8.25 2.04
C HIS A 65 3.78 -6.88 2.51
N ALA A 66 3.09 -6.12 1.66
CA ALA A 66 2.55 -4.81 2.00
C ALA A 66 1.56 -4.89 3.18
N ARG A 67 0.69 -5.90 3.18
CA ARG A 67 -0.25 -6.14 4.30
C ARG A 67 0.47 -6.51 5.59
N LYS A 68 1.47 -7.40 5.53
CA LYS A 68 2.27 -7.79 6.70
C LYS A 68 3.00 -6.59 7.30
N HIS A 69 3.70 -5.82 6.46
CA HIS A 69 4.39 -4.61 6.90
C HIS A 69 3.43 -3.58 7.51
N LYS A 70 2.27 -3.35 6.90
CA LYS A 70 1.25 -2.45 7.45
C LYS A 70 0.73 -2.92 8.82
N LEU A 71 0.54 -4.22 9.00
CA LEU A 71 0.15 -4.80 10.27
C LEU A 71 1.21 -4.58 11.34
N GLU A 72 2.48 -4.84 11.02
CA GLU A 72 3.62 -4.64 11.91
C GLU A 72 3.76 -3.17 12.36
N VAL A 73 3.58 -2.23 11.43
CA VAL A 73 3.57 -0.79 11.73
C VAL A 73 2.43 -0.41 12.67
N LEU A 74 1.21 -0.92 12.42
CA LEU A 74 0.05 -0.64 13.25
C LEU A 74 0.19 -1.24 14.66
N GLU A 75 0.76 -2.45 14.77
CA GLU A 75 1.06 -3.08 16.06
C GLU A 75 2.09 -2.27 16.86
N SER A 76 3.14 -1.78 16.21
CA SER A 76 4.12 -0.89 16.83
C SER A 76 3.47 0.40 17.34
N GLN A 77 2.65 1.05 16.50
CA GLN A 77 1.91 2.26 16.89
C GLN A 77 0.94 2.02 18.05
N LEU A 78 0.25 0.88 18.06
CA LEU A 78 -0.65 0.48 19.14
C LEU A 78 0.13 0.28 20.45
N SER A 79 1.29 -0.38 20.38
CA SER A 79 2.17 -0.60 21.53
C SER A 79 2.66 0.73 22.11
N GLU A 80 3.20 1.61 21.26
CA GLU A 80 3.65 2.94 21.68
C GLU A 80 2.51 3.78 22.28
N GLY A 81 1.34 3.76 21.63
CA GLY A 81 0.14 4.46 22.10
C GLY A 81 -0.32 3.96 23.47
N SER A 82 -0.32 2.64 23.67
CA SER A 82 -0.68 2.00 24.93
C SER A 82 0.30 2.36 26.05
N GLN A 83 1.60 2.40 25.73
CA GLN A 83 2.65 2.75 26.69
C GLN A 83 2.57 4.24 27.10
N LYS A 84 2.29 5.13 26.14
CA LYS A 84 2.00 6.55 26.39
C LYS A 84 0.75 6.73 27.24
N HIS A 85 -0.32 5.99 26.96
CA HIS A 85 -1.55 6.05 27.75
C HIS A 85 -1.30 5.62 29.21
N ALA A 86 -0.58 4.52 29.43
CA ALA A 86 -0.26 4.03 30.76
C ALA A 86 0.62 5.00 31.58
N SER A 87 1.60 5.66 30.94
CA SER A 87 2.45 6.63 31.61
C SER A 87 1.71 7.92 31.97
N LEU A 88 0.81 8.38 31.10
CA LEU A 88 -0.07 9.51 31.37
C LEU A 88 -1.05 9.20 32.50
N GLN A 89 -1.68 8.02 32.52
CA GLN A 89 -2.57 7.62 33.62
C GLN A 89 -1.84 7.60 34.97
N LYS A 90 -0.61 7.05 35.03
CA LYS A 90 0.20 7.10 36.25
C LYS A 90 0.51 8.53 36.70
N SER A 91 0.79 9.42 35.75
CA SER A 91 1.04 10.83 36.05
C SER A 91 -0.21 11.55 36.57
N ILE A 92 -1.38 11.25 36.00
CA ILE A 92 -2.68 11.76 36.47
C ILE A 92 -2.94 11.31 37.91
N GLU A 93 -2.72 10.02 38.22
CA GLU A 93 -2.96 9.50 39.57
C GLU A 93 -2.06 10.15 40.61
N LYS A 94 -0.76 10.32 40.30
CA LYS A 94 0.17 11.06 41.15
C LYS A 94 -0.27 12.51 41.38
N ALA A 95 -0.73 13.19 40.33
CA ALA A 95 -1.19 14.57 40.42
C ALA A 95 -2.51 14.70 41.23
N LYS A 96 -3.38 13.70 41.22
CA LYS A 96 -4.59 13.66 42.06
C LYS A 96 -4.24 13.52 43.54
N ILE A 97 -3.32 12.61 43.88
CA ILE A 97 -2.89 12.40 45.27
C ILE A 97 -2.27 13.69 45.85
N GLY A 98 -1.38 14.34 45.10
CA GLY A 98 -0.75 15.60 45.54
C GLY A 98 -1.71 16.79 45.71
N ARG A 99 -2.92 16.76 45.14
CA ARG A 99 -3.96 17.79 45.35
C ARG A 99 -4.83 17.54 46.58
N CYS A 100 -4.88 16.32 47.12
CA CYS A 100 -5.66 16.02 48.32
C CYS A 100 -4.87 16.26 49.61
N GLU A 101 -3.54 16.39 49.54
CA GLU A 101 -2.66 16.64 50.69
C GLU A 101 -2.42 18.13 50.97
N THR A 102 -3.05 19.04 50.22
CA THR A 102 -3.07 20.51 50.45
C THR A 102 -4.48 20.98 50.70
#